data_AF-A0AAV5U6N0-F1
#
_entry.id   AF-A0AAV5U6N0-F1
#
_cell.length_a   1.000
_cell.length_b   1.000
_cell.length_c   1.000
_cell.angle_alpha   90.00
_cell.angle_beta   90.00
_cell.angle_gamma   90.00
#
_symmetry.space_group_name_H-M   'P 1'
#
loop_
_entity.id
_entity.type
_entity.pdbx_description
1 polymer ?
#
loop_
_entity_poly.entity_id
_entity_poly.type
_entity_poly.pdbx_seq_one_letter_code
_entity_poly.pdbx_strand_id
1 'polypeptide(L)'
;RTSEMHRILIRSLVVQALLPVAIVIIPFGSILALTSVQFNISLNIYDNIPIYLADIALLCISFHSSAHCAALILTTPVFRKTFIEV
;
A
#
# COMPACT_ATOMS: atom_id res chain seq x y z
N ARG A 1 8.89 8.65 30.05
CA ARG A 1 8.81 7.24 29.56
C ARG A 1 7.52 6.96 28.79
N THR A 2 6.35 7.33 29.32
CA THR A 2 5.05 7.21 28.62
C THR A 2 4.94 8.12 27.39
N SER A 3 5.43 9.36 27.43
CA SER A 3 5.39 10.27 26.26
C SER A 3 6.23 9.78 25.08
N GLU A 4 7.37 9.13 25.34
CA GLU A 4 8.23 8.56 24.29
C GLU A 4 7.60 7.34 23.64
N MET A 5 7.03 6.43 24.43
CA MET A 5 6.23 5.32 23.90
C MET A 5 5.06 5.84 23.07
N HIS A 6 4.34 6.85 23.56
CA HIS A 6 3.22 7.45 22.85
C HIS A 6 3.67 8.04 21.49
N ARG A 7 4.83 8.69 21.44
CA ARG A 7 5.40 9.22 20.20
C ARG A 7 5.76 8.13 19.19
N ILE A 8 6.31 7.00 19.66
CA ILE A 8 6.63 5.85 18.81
C ILE A 8 5.35 5.20 18.26
N LEU A 9 4.34 5.00 19.11
CA LEU A 9 3.04 4.47 18.71
C LEU A 9 2.34 5.37 17.69
N ILE A 10 2.33 6.70 17.89
CA ILE A 10 1.75 7.63 16.93
C ILE A 10 2.48 7.57 15.58
N ARG A 11 3.82 7.54 15.58
CA ARG A 11 4.58 7.40 14.32
C ARG A 11 4.26 6.09 13.60
N SER A 12 4.19 4.98 14.35
CA SER A 12 3.79 3.69 13.79
C SER A 12 2.38 3.73 13.22
N LEU A 13 1.44 4.36 13.91
CA LEU A 13 0.06 4.50 13.47
C LEU A 13 -0.03 5.34 12.18
N VAL A 14 0.70 6.45 12.11
CA VAL A 14 0.76 7.29 10.89
C VAL A 14 1.33 6.49 9.72
N VAL A 15 2.43 5.77 9.92
CA VAL A 15 3.01 4.92 8.86
C VAL A 15 2.01 3.87 8.41
N GLN A 16 1.34 3.18 9.33
CA GLN A 16 0.33 2.18 8.99
C GLN A 16 -0.91 2.76 8.32
N ALA A 17 -1.28 4.00 8.61
CA ALA A 17 -2.39 4.67 7.95
C ALA A 17 -2.01 5.12 6.53
N LEU A 18 -0.78 5.59 6.32
CA LEU A 18 -0.30 6.05 5.01
C LEU A 18 0.05 4.90 4.06
N LEU A 19 0.49 3.77 4.60
CA LEU A 19 0.86 2.60 3.82
C LEU A 19 -0.26 2.11 2.86
N PRO A 20 -1.50 1.83 3.31
CA PRO A 20 -2.58 1.41 2.40
C PRO A 20 -2.98 2.53 1.43
N VAL A 21 -2.84 3.80 1.83
CA VAL A 21 -3.10 4.92 0.91
C VAL A 21 -2.12 4.86 -0.28
N ALA A 22 -0.83 4.69 0.02
CA ALA A 22 0.22 4.69 -0.99
C ALA A 22 0.22 3.45 -1.89
N ILE A 23 -0.02 2.27 -1.33
CA ILE A 23 0.14 1.00 -2.07
C ILE A 23 -1.20 0.44 -2.59
N VAL A 24 -2.34 0.86 -2.03
CA VAL A 24 -3.66 0.34 -2.42
C VAL A 24 -4.55 1.42 -3.00
N ILE A 25 -4.81 2.50 -2.27
CA ILE A 25 -5.81 3.49 -2.68
C ILE A 25 -5.35 4.26 -3.93
N ILE A 26 -4.12 4.77 -3.95
CA ILE A 26 -3.61 5.55 -5.08
C ILE A 26 -3.48 4.68 -6.35
N PRO A 27 -2.83 3.50 -6.33
CA PRO A 27 -2.68 2.68 -7.53
C PRO A 27 -4.04 2.17 -8.05
N PHE A 28 -4.91 1.69 -7.16
CA PHE A 28 -6.22 1.19 -7.55
C PHE A 28 -7.13 2.31 -8.06
N GLY A 29 -7.17 3.44 -7.34
CA GLY A 29 -7.99 4.60 -7.71
C GLY A 29 -7.55 5.23 -9.03
N SER A 30 -6.25 5.32 -9.29
CA SER A 30 -5.73 5.87 -10.56
C SER A 30 -6.07 4.97 -11.74
N ILE A 31 -5.98 3.64 -11.59
CA ILE A 31 -6.38 2.71 -12.66
C ILE A 31 -7.88 2.74 -12.89
N LEU A 32 -8.69 2.72 -11.83
CA LEU A 32 -10.13 2.81 -11.95
C LEU A 32 -10.56 4.09 -12.67
N ALA A 33 -9.92 5.22 -12.35
CA ALA A 33 -10.16 6.49 -13.05
C ALA A 33 -9.76 6.39 -14.53
N LEU A 34 -8.59 5.83 -14.82
CA LEU A 34 -8.09 5.67 -16.20
C LEU A 34 -9.00 4.77 -17.04
N THR A 35 -9.41 3.62 -16.52
CA THR A 35 -10.35 2.71 -17.22
C THR A 35 -11.70 3.39 -17.42
N SER A 36 -12.20 4.13 -16.43
CA SER A 36 -13.47 4.85 -16.53
C SER A 36 -13.41 5.95 -17.61
N VAL A 37 -12.31 6.70 -17.67
CA VAL A 37 -12.09 7.73 -18.70
C VAL A 37 -12.05 7.10 -20.10
N GLN A 38 -11.36 5.97 -20.24
CA GLN A 38 -11.29 5.28 -21.51
C GLN A 38 -12.66 4.78 -22.02
N PHE A 39 -13.47 4.19 -21.14
CA PHE A 39 -14.83 3.75 -21.48
C PHE A 39 -15.71 4.92 -21.94
N ASN A 40 -15.54 6.11 -21.37
CA ASN A 40 -16.38 7.27 -21.68
C ASN A 40 -15.87 8.12 -22.86
N ILE A 41 -14.57 8.12 -23.14
CA ILE A 41 -13.93 9.01 -24.13
C ILE A 41 -13.40 8.23 -25.36
N SER A 42 -13.51 6.89 -25.37
CA SER A 42 -13.06 6.02 -26.47
C SER A 42 -11.59 6.25 -26.87
N LEU A 43 -10.74 6.49 -25.88
CA LEU A 43 -9.29 6.59 -26.07
C LEU A 43 -8.74 5.15 -26.25
N ASN A 44 -8.40 4.75 -27.48
CA ASN A 44 -7.80 3.43 -27.83
C ASN A 44 -6.38 3.20 -27.26
N ILE A 45 -6.13 3.58 -26.00
CA ILE A 45 -4.83 3.49 -25.35
C ILE A 45 -4.42 2.02 -25.10
N TYR A 46 -5.38 1.09 -25.02
CA TYR A 46 -5.13 -0.32 -24.66
C TYR A 46 -5.22 -1.32 -25.81
N ASP A 47 -5.50 -0.90 -27.05
CA ASP A 47 -5.73 -1.83 -28.17
C ASP A 47 -4.52 -2.71 -28.51
N ASN A 48 -3.31 -2.34 -28.06
CA ASN A 48 -2.07 -3.08 -28.32
C ASN A 48 -1.31 -3.47 -27.05
N ILE A 49 -1.92 -3.39 -25.86
CA ILE A 49 -1.22 -3.74 -24.61
C ILE A 49 -1.63 -5.17 -24.19
N PRO A 50 -0.71 -6.15 -24.20
CA PRO A 50 -1.03 -7.55 -23.90
C PRO A 50 -1.28 -7.82 -22.41
N ILE A 51 -0.89 -6.89 -21.53
CA ILE A 51 -1.06 -6.96 -20.09
C ILE A 51 -1.85 -5.75 -19.64
N TYR A 52 -3.03 -5.96 -19.04
CA TYR A 52 -3.81 -4.85 -18.53
C TYR A 52 -3.11 -4.23 -17.30
N LEU A 53 -3.01 -2.90 -17.25
CA LEU A 53 -2.46 -2.19 -16.09
C LEU A 53 -3.18 -2.57 -14.78
N ALA A 54 -4.47 -2.95 -14.87
CA ALA A 54 -5.26 -3.45 -13.76
C ALA A 54 -4.65 -4.71 -13.12
N ASP A 55 -4.15 -5.66 -13.92
CA ASP A 55 -3.56 -6.91 -13.43
C ASP A 55 -2.25 -6.64 -12.67
N ILE A 56 -1.44 -5.71 -13.19
CA ILE A 56 -0.18 -5.29 -12.55
C ILE A 56 -0.48 -4.63 -11.20
N ALA A 57 -1.50 -3.78 -11.11
CA ALA A 57 -1.86 -3.18 -9.84
C ALA A 57 -2.49 -4.18 -8.87
N LEU A 58 -3.29 -5.13 -9.36
CA LEU A 58 -3.83 -6.19 -8.51
C LEU A 58 -2.70 -7.01 -7.87
N LEU A 59 -1.67 -7.33 -8.65
CA LEU A 59 -0.46 -7.98 -8.17
C LEU A 59 0.27 -7.13 -7.12
N CYS A 60 0.49 -5.84 -7.38
CA CYS A 60 1.11 -4.93 -6.41
C CYS A 60 0.32 -4.81 -5.11
N ILE A 61 -1.01 -4.70 -5.22
CA ILE A 61 -1.92 -4.65 -4.07
C ILE A 61 -1.84 -5.95 -3.28
N SER A 62 -1.65 -7.11 -3.92
CA SER A 62 -1.58 -8.40 -3.22
C SER A 62 -0.46 -8.44 -2.15
N PHE A 63 0.58 -7.62 -2.28
CA PHE A 63 1.66 -7.51 -1.29
C PHE A 63 1.36 -6.55 -0.12
N HIS A 64 0.19 -5.90 -0.07
CA HIS A 64 -0.13 -4.89 0.95
C HIS A 64 -0.09 -5.46 2.38
N SER A 65 -0.55 -6.70 2.58
CA SER A 65 -0.52 -7.36 3.90
C SER A 65 0.93 -7.57 4.38
N SER A 66 1.81 -8.05 3.50
CA SER A 66 3.24 -8.19 3.79
C SER A 66 3.90 -6.85 4.13
N ALA A 67 3.54 -5.79 3.39
CA ALA A 67 4.02 -4.45 3.68
C ALA A 67 3.55 -3.93 5.05
N HIS A 68 2.31 -4.21 5.45
CA HIS A 68 1.80 -3.88 6.79
C HIS A 68 2.56 -4.60 7.89
N CYS A 69 2.81 -5.91 7.73
CA CYS A 69 3.61 -6.69 8.67
C CYS A 69 5.04 -6.15 8.78
N ALA A 70 5.69 -5.86 7.65
CA ALA A 70 7.02 -5.27 7.64
C ALA A 70 7.04 -3.89 8.33
N ALA A 71 6.06 -3.04 8.04
CA ALA A 71 5.93 -1.74 8.69
C ALA A 71 5.79 -1.87 10.21
N LEU A 72 4.92 -2.76 10.70
CA LEU A 72 4.74 -3.04 12.14
C LEU A 72 6.05 -3.44 12.83
N ILE A 73 6.79 -4.38 12.24
CA ILE A 73 8.08 -4.86 12.77
C ILE A 73 9.10 -3.71 12.77
N LEU A 74 9.16 -2.92 11.70
CA LEU A 74 10.14 -1.83 11.57
C LEU A 74 9.83 -0.62 12.45
N THR A 75 8.56 -0.26 12.64
CA THR A 75 8.17 0.94 13.40
C THR A 75 7.99 0.66 14.89
N THR A 76 7.67 -0.59 15.26
CA THR A 76 7.33 -0.94 16.65
C THR A 76 8.46 -1.74 17.30
N PRO A 77 9.18 -1.17 18.29
CA PRO A 77 10.33 -1.83 18.90
C PRO A 77 9.98 -3.13 19.65
N VAL A 78 8.74 -3.28 20.13
CA VAL A 78 8.28 -4.53 20.76
C VAL A 78 8.27 -5.67 19.74
N PHE A 79 7.60 -5.48 18.60
CA PHE A 79 7.54 -6.50 17.54
C PHE A 79 8.92 -6.81 16.96
N ARG A 80 9.80 -5.81 16.82
CA ARG A 80 11.18 -6.03 16.39
C ARG A 80 11.97 -6.93 17.34
N LYS A 81 11.85 -6.71 18.65
CA LYS A 81 12.58 -7.51 19.65
C LYS A 81 12.12 -8.96 19.61
N THR A 82 10.80 -9.18 19.62
CA THR A 82 10.23 -10.52 19.52
C THR A 82 10.65 -11.24 18.23
N PHE A 83 10.74 -10.52 17.10
CA PHE A 83 11.15 -11.13 15.83
C PHE A 83 12.62 -11.55 15.80
N ILE A 84 13.52 -10.82 16.47
CA ILE A 84 14.97 -11.15 16.53
C ILE A 84 15.25 -12.29 17.52
N GLU A 85 14.39 -12.45 18.52
CA GLU A 85 14.51 -13.52 19.54
C GLU A 85 13.99 -14.88 19.04
N VAL A 86 13.29 -14.92 17.90
CA VAL A 86 12.85 -16.14 17.19
C VAL A 86 13.95 -16.61 16.25
#